data_AF-A0A6P0EYF4-F1
#
_entry.id   AF-A0A6P0EYF4-F1
#
_cell.length_a   1.000
_cell.length_b   1.000
_cell.length_c   1.000
_cell.angle_alpha   90.00
_cell.angle_beta   90.00
_cell.angle_gamma   90.00
#
_symmetry.space_group_name_H-M   'P 1'
#
loop_
_entity.id
_entity.type
_entity.pdbx_description
1 polymer ?
#
loop_
_entity_poly.entity_id
_entity_poly.type
_entity_poly.pdbx_seq_one_letter_code
_entity_poly.pdbx_strand_id
1 'polypeptide(L)'
;MHRPRRARRLVGRRRRLRRDRHRGRGRDHRLRPRPEAHPELARGEEDGLLRPTPDRRRLHLDLNATDRTQADELDRLLALGATPVDVGQGPLTPETTWHVLADPEGDEFCLLASTVDPLSGGAPRT
;
A
#
# COMPACT_ATOMS: atom_id res chain seq x y z
N MET A 1 -32.62 0.86 58.14
CA MET A 1 -32.31 2.02 57.28
C MET A 1 -30.81 2.07 57.02
N HIS A 2 -30.45 2.09 55.73
CA HIS A 2 -29.18 2.49 55.09
C HIS A 2 -27.82 2.13 55.73
N ARG A 3 -27.13 1.13 55.14
CA ARG A 3 -25.65 1.04 55.13
C ARG A 3 -25.11 1.81 53.93
N PRO A 4 -24.16 2.76 54.09
CA PRO A 4 -23.43 3.29 52.94
C PRO A 4 -22.27 2.38 52.54
N ARG A 5 -22.13 2.16 51.23
CA ARG A 5 -20.96 1.53 50.57
C ARG A 5 -19.98 2.61 50.10
N ARG A 6 -18.75 2.16 49.80
CA ARG A 6 -17.64 2.76 49.00
C ARG A 6 -16.55 3.41 49.88
N ALA A 7 -15.26 3.41 49.54
CA ALA A 7 -14.53 3.01 48.34
C ALA A 7 -13.10 2.57 48.73
N ARG A 8 -12.50 1.71 47.90
CA ARG A 8 -11.06 1.39 47.92
C ARG A 8 -10.24 2.64 47.54
N ARG A 9 -9.15 2.91 48.27
CA ARG A 9 -7.99 3.66 47.77
C ARG A 9 -6.72 2.87 48.06
N LEU A 10 -6.11 2.34 46.99
CA LEU A 10 -4.72 1.89 47.00
C LEU A 10 -3.83 3.13 47.02
N VAL A 11 -2.91 3.22 47.98
CA VAL A 11 -1.80 4.18 47.96
C VAL A 11 -0.52 3.41 47.71
N GLY A 12 0.16 3.81 46.62
CA GLY A 12 1.28 3.12 45.99
C GLY A 12 2.57 3.12 46.81
N ARG A 13 3.30 2.01 46.71
CA ARG A 13 4.67 1.84 47.22
C ARG A 13 5.66 2.43 46.21
N ARG A 14 6.36 3.50 46.59
CA ARG A 14 7.51 4.02 45.84
C ARG A 14 8.70 3.07 45.98
N ARG A 15 9.12 2.41 44.90
CA ARG A 15 10.38 1.66 44.84
C ARG A 15 11.41 2.38 43.98
N ARG A 16 12.63 2.36 44.53
CA ARG A 16 13.87 3.05 44.17
C ARG A 16 14.25 2.89 42.70
N LEU A 17 14.61 3.99 42.04
CA LEU A 17 15.32 3.99 40.77
C LEU A 17 16.82 3.82 41.04
N ARG A 18 17.38 2.66 40.72
CA ARG A 18 18.83 2.53 40.47
C ARG A 18 19.02 2.63 38.96
N ARG A 19 19.71 3.69 38.53
CA ARG A 19 20.18 3.84 37.15
C ARG A 19 21.43 2.96 36.99
N ASP A 20 21.28 1.80 36.38
CA ASP A 20 22.44 1.06 35.88
C ASP A 20 22.66 1.40 34.40
N ARG A 21 23.86 1.91 34.14
CA ARG A 21 24.37 2.29 32.82
C ARG A 21 24.71 1.01 32.05
N HIS A 22 23.81 0.57 31.17
CA HIS A 22 24.19 -0.39 30.15
C HIS A 22 24.75 0.33 28.93
N ARG A 23 26.09 0.26 28.80
CA ARG A 23 26.81 0.43 27.54
C ARG A 23 26.28 -0.61 26.53
N GLY A 24 25.40 -0.19 25.63
CA GLY A 24 24.93 -0.96 24.50
C GLY A 24 25.71 -0.58 23.24
N ARG A 25 26.45 -1.55 22.71
CA ARG A 25 27.33 -1.46 21.55
C ARG A 25 26.60 -0.99 20.29
N GLY A 26 27.32 -0.24 19.46
CA GLY A 26 26.84 0.27 18.17
C GLY A 26 26.25 -0.83 17.30
N ARG A 27 25.10 -0.55 16.71
CA ARG A 27 24.51 -1.37 15.64
C ARG A 27 25.28 -1.06 14.37
N ASP A 28 26.32 -1.84 14.10
CA ASP A 28 27.00 -1.87 12.81
C ASP A 28 25.97 -2.35 11.77
N HIS A 29 25.40 -1.43 10.97
CA HIS A 29 24.46 -1.74 9.90
C HIS A 29 25.23 -2.29 8.70
N ARG A 30 25.98 -3.38 8.91
CA ARG A 30 26.55 -4.16 7.81
C ARG A 30 25.39 -4.75 7.02
N LEU A 31 25.01 -4.01 5.98
CA LEU A 31 24.22 -4.48 4.86
C LEU A 31 24.78 -5.84 4.49
N ARG A 32 24.00 -6.91 4.67
CA ARG A 32 24.36 -8.20 4.09
C ARG A 32 24.32 -8.01 2.58
N PRO A 33 25.39 -8.37 1.83
CA PRO A 33 25.28 -8.39 0.38
C PRO A 33 24.20 -9.40 0.01
N ARG A 34 23.26 -8.99 -0.86
CA ARG A 34 22.34 -9.91 -1.52
C ARG A 34 23.20 -10.93 -2.29
N PRO A 35 22.89 -12.24 -2.24
CA PRO A 35 23.55 -13.16 -3.15
C PRO A 35 23.21 -12.71 -4.58
N GLU A 36 24.24 -12.34 -5.34
CA GLU A 36 24.11 -12.13 -6.77
C GLU A 36 23.75 -13.47 -7.40
N ALA A 37 22.49 -13.60 -7.84
CA ALA A 37 22.11 -14.68 -8.72
C ALA A 37 22.77 -14.41 -10.08
N HIS A 38 23.80 -15.19 -10.37
CA HIS A 38 24.47 -15.26 -11.67
C HIS A 38 23.64 -16.09 -12.69
N PRO A 39 23.99 -16.05 -13.99
CA PRO A 39 23.03 -15.94 -15.09
C PRO A 39 22.63 -17.28 -15.69
N GLU A 40 21.37 -17.41 -16.14
CA GLU A 40 20.96 -18.44 -17.08
C GLU A 40 20.58 -17.74 -18.40
N LEU A 41 21.45 -17.90 -19.40
CA LEU A 41 21.19 -17.51 -20.78
C LEU A 41 20.04 -18.36 -21.32
N ALA A 42 18.84 -17.79 -21.39
CA ALA A 42 17.75 -18.40 -22.14
C ALA A 42 18.06 -18.27 -23.64
N ARG A 43 18.49 -19.39 -24.24
CA ARG A 43 18.59 -19.58 -25.69
C ARG A 43 17.24 -20.09 -26.23
N GLY A 44 16.84 -19.58 -27.40
CA GLY A 44 15.62 -19.92 -28.18
C GLY A 44 14.60 -18.77 -28.09
N GLU A 45 14.38 -17.85 -29.06
CA GLU A 45 14.10 -18.04 -30.50
C GLU A 45 13.03 -19.14 -30.63
N GLU A 46 11.73 -18.85 -30.77
CA GLU A 46 11.01 -18.31 -31.94
C GLU A 46 9.64 -17.69 -31.50
N ASP A 47 9.00 -16.90 -32.39
CA ASP A 47 7.68 -16.23 -32.25
C ASP A 47 7.66 -14.88 -31.51
N GLY A 48 8.36 -13.92 -32.13
CA GLY A 48 8.29 -12.48 -31.85
C GLY A 48 6.95 -11.82 -32.21
N LEU A 49 5.83 -12.33 -31.68
CA LEU A 49 4.55 -11.63 -31.65
C LEU A 49 4.19 -11.20 -30.20
N LEU A 50 4.99 -10.27 -29.68
CA LEU A 50 4.57 -9.12 -28.87
C LEU A 50 3.67 -9.31 -27.62
N ARG A 51 3.59 -10.48 -26.98
CA ARG A 51 2.97 -10.54 -25.65
C ARG A 51 4.01 -10.44 -24.54
N PRO A 52 4.12 -9.29 -23.83
CA PRO A 52 4.92 -9.24 -22.62
C PRO A 52 4.40 -10.29 -21.65
N THR A 53 5.33 -11.04 -21.05
CA THR A 53 4.97 -12.01 -20.01
C THR A 53 4.35 -11.24 -18.83
N PRO A 54 3.39 -11.81 -18.08
CA PRO A 54 2.71 -11.11 -16.98
C PRO A 54 3.67 -10.50 -15.96
N ASP A 55 4.82 -11.13 -15.72
CA ASP A 55 5.91 -10.66 -14.86
C ASP A 55 6.71 -9.46 -15.43
N ARG A 56 6.44 -9.03 -16.66
CA ARG A 56 7.18 -7.99 -17.39
C ARG A 56 6.29 -6.90 -18.01
N ARG A 57 5.02 -6.80 -17.63
CA ARG A 57 4.16 -5.68 -18.03
C ARG A 57 4.59 -4.44 -17.23
N ARG A 58 5.24 -3.48 -17.89
CA ARG A 58 5.92 -2.32 -17.26
C ARG A 58 5.01 -1.10 -17.01
N LEU A 59 3.76 -1.16 -17.45
CA LEU A 59 2.82 -0.05 -17.41
C LEU A 59 1.68 -0.41 -16.44
N HIS A 60 1.48 0.45 -15.45
CA HIS A 60 0.31 0.42 -14.57
C HIS A 60 -0.49 1.70 -14.83
N LEU A 61 -1.77 1.56 -15.14
CA LEU A 61 -2.64 2.68 -15.48
C LEU A 61 -3.46 3.12 -14.26
N ASP A 62 -3.48 4.42 -13.98
CA ASP A 62 -4.29 5.01 -12.93
C ASP A 62 -5.41 5.86 -13.55
N LEU A 63 -6.65 5.42 -13.38
CA LEU A 63 -7.84 6.05 -13.94
C LEU A 63 -8.60 6.83 -12.87
N ASN A 64 -9.26 7.91 -13.30
CA ASN A 64 -10.18 8.68 -12.48
C ASN A 64 -11.47 8.89 -13.27
N ALA A 65 -12.62 8.67 -12.62
CA ALA A 65 -13.90 9.05 -13.19
C ALA A 65 -14.01 10.59 -13.21
N THR A 66 -14.45 11.15 -14.35
CA THR A 66 -14.56 12.61 -14.53
C THR A 66 -15.99 13.12 -14.58
N ASP A 67 -16.95 12.26 -14.92
CA ASP A 67 -18.36 12.62 -15.15
C ASP A 67 -19.34 11.86 -14.24
N ARG A 68 -18.84 10.97 -13.39
CA ARG A 68 -19.63 10.14 -12.47
C ARG A 68 -18.87 9.81 -11.19
N THR A 69 -19.52 9.15 -10.25
CA THR A 69 -18.86 8.71 -9.01
C THR A 69 -17.92 7.54 -9.27
N GLN A 70 -16.94 7.34 -8.38
CA GLN A 70 -16.05 6.17 -8.44
C GLN A 70 -16.84 4.85 -8.39
N ALA A 71 -17.92 4.78 -7.60
CA ALA A 71 -18.74 3.60 -7.49
C ALA A 71 -19.50 3.29 -8.80
N ASP A 72 -20.07 4.31 -9.44
CA ASP A 72 -20.76 4.13 -10.72
C ASP A 72 -19.79 3.69 -11.83
N GLU A 73 -18.56 4.21 -11.82
CA GLU A 73 -17.55 3.78 -12.79
C GLU A 73 -17.02 2.38 -12.49
N LEU A 74 -16.85 2.02 -11.21
CA LEU A 74 -16.51 0.66 -10.80
C LEU A 74 -17.56 -0.32 -11.33
N ASP A 75 -18.84 -0.07 -11.08
CA ASP A 75 -19.93 -0.94 -11.54
C ASP A 75 -19.93 -1.08 -13.07
N ARG A 76 -19.67 0.02 -13.79
CA ARG A 76 -19.54 -0.01 -15.25
C ARG A 76 -18.35 -0.85 -15.71
N LEU A 77 -17.18 -0.68 -15.11
CA LEU A 77 -15.97 -1.44 -15.49
C LEU A 77 -16.17 -2.93 -15.24
N LEU A 78 -16.79 -3.30 -14.11
CA LEU A 78 -17.17 -4.67 -13.82
C LEU A 78 -18.17 -5.22 -14.87
N ALA A 79 -19.16 -4.42 -15.26
CA ALA A 79 -20.09 -4.81 -16.34
C ALA A 79 -19.43 -4.96 -17.71
N LEU A 80 -18.30 -4.29 -17.95
CA LEU A 80 -17.48 -4.42 -19.16
C LEU A 80 -16.49 -5.60 -19.10
N GLY A 81 -16.41 -6.31 -17.97
CA GLY A 81 -15.58 -7.50 -17.81
C GLY A 81 -14.29 -7.29 -17.01
N ALA A 82 -14.10 -6.11 -16.40
CA ALA A 82 -13.02 -5.94 -15.43
C ALA A 82 -13.27 -6.82 -14.19
N THR A 83 -12.19 -7.25 -13.54
CA THR A 83 -12.23 -8.13 -12.36
C THR A 83 -11.43 -7.55 -11.20
N PRO A 84 -11.91 -7.58 -9.94
CA PRO A 84 -11.14 -7.12 -8.79
C PRO A 84 -9.86 -7.94 -8.56
N VAL A 85 -8.76 -7.23 -8.27
CA VAL A 85 -7.46 -7.83 -7.94
C VAL A 85 -7.01 -7.36 -6.56
N ASP A 86 -6.51 -8.31 -5.76
CA ASP A 86 -5.82 -8.01 -4.51
C ASP A 86 -4.31 -8.10 -4.74
N VAL A 87 -3.64 -6.94 -4.67
CA VAL A 87 -2.19 -6.81 -4.76
C VAL A 87 -1.54 -6.58 -3.39
N GLY A 88 -2.30 -6.79 -2.30
CA GLY A 88 -1.87 -6.54 -0.94
C GLY A 88 -2.09 -5.11 -0.46
N GLN A 89 -2.98 -4.35 -1.12
CA GLN A 89 -3.33 -2.96 -0.75
C GLN A 89 -4.16 -2.85 0.54
N GLY A 90 -4.72 -3.96 1.02
CA GLY A 90 -5.59 -3.99 2.18
C GLY A 90 -7.03 -3.51 1.86
N PRO A 91 -7.88 -3.37 2.89
CA PRO A 91 -9.24 -2.89 2.70
C PRO A 91 -9.25 -1.40 2.31
N LEU A 92 -10.36 -0.94 1.74
CA LEU A 92 -10.57 0.48 1.50
C LEU A 92 -10.58 1.25 2.83
N THR A 93 -9.79 2.31 2.89
CA THR A 93 -9.71 3.24 4.02
C THR A 93 -9.63 4.68 3.48
N PRO A 94 -9.69 5.72 4.33
CA PRO A 94 -9.42 7.08 3.88
C PRO A 94 -8.03 7.25 3.23
N GLU A 95 -7.09 6.35 3.52
CA GLU A 95 -5.75 6.32 2.95
C GLU A 95 -5.65 5.42 1.70
N THR A 96 -6.38 4.28 1.66
CA THR A 96 -6.49 3.39 0.50
C THR A 96 -7.83 3.61 -0.19
N THR A 97 -7.89 4.58 -1.08
CA THR A 97 -9.13 5.03 -1.73
C THR A 97 -9.30 4.50 -3.15
N TRP A 98 -8.44 3.59 -3.61
CA TRP A 98 -8.48 3.07 -4.98
C TRP A 98 -8.88 1.60 -5.04
N HIS A 99 -9.52 1.23 -6.15
CA HIS A 99 -9.76 -0.16 -6.51
C HIS A 99 -8.69 -0.62 -7.48
N VAL A 100 -8.14 -1.82 -7.28
CA VAL A 100 -7.26 -2.47 -8.26
C VAL A 100 -8.10 -3.48 -9.03
N LEU A 101 -8.06 -3.37 -10.36
CA LEU A 101 -8.84 -4.18 -11.29
C LEU A 101 -7.90 -4.76 -12.36
N ALA A 102 -8.27 -5.91 -12.93
CA ALA A 102 -7.70 -6.43 -14.17
C ALA A 102 -8.74 -6.34 -15.29
N ASP A 103 -8.32 -5.89 -16.46
CA ASP A 103 -9.14 -5.96 -17.67
C ASP A 103 -9.28 -7.43 -18.17
N PRO A 104 -10.13 -7.71 -19.19
CA PRO A 104 -10.29 -9.06 -19.73
C PRO A 104 -8.99 -9.71 -20.26
N GLU A 105 -7.99 -8.90 -20.64
CA GLU A 105 -6.67 -9.33 -21.10
C GLU A 105 -5.70 -9.64 -19.93
N GLY A 106 -6.12 -9.33 -18.69
CA GLY A 106 -5.38 -9.53 -17.46
C GLY A 106 -4.41 -8.39 -17.14
N ASP A 107 -4.59 -7.20 -17.72
CA ASP A 107 -3.81 -6.01 -17.41
C ASP A 107 -4.36 -5.30 -16.17
N GLU A 108 -3.49 -5.10 -15.17
CA GLU A 108 -3.84 -4.46 -13.90
C GLU A 108 -3.84 -2.93 -14.03
N PHE A 109 -4.88 -2.31 -13.46
CA PHE A 109 -5.03 -0.86 -13.39
C PHE A 109 -5.74 -0.44 -12.10
N CYS A 110 -5.53 0.81 -11.68
CA CYS A 110 -6.22 1.41 -10.54
C CYS A 110 -7.38 2.31 -10.99
N LEU A 111 -8.50 2.25 -10.28
CA LEU A 111 -9.54 3.28 -10.29
C LEU A 111 -9.44 4.10 -9.00
N LEU A 112 -8.96 5.33 -9.12
CA LEU A 112 -8.75 6.27 -8.03
C LEU A 112 -10.05 7.00 -7.66
N ALA A 113 -10.15 7.47 -6.40
CA ALA A 113 -11.33 8.18 -5.90
C ALA A 113 -11.41 9.65 -6.35
N SER A 114 -10.29 10.29 -6.67
CA SER A 114 -10.25 11.71 -7.00
C SER A 114 -9.05 12.08 -7.85
N THR A 115 -9.26 12.98 -8.79
CA THR A 115 -8.20 13.61 -9.57
C THR A 115 -7.31 14.48 -8.68
N VAL A 116 -6.00 14.49 -8.93
CA VAL A 116 -5.09 15.47 -8.32
C VAL A 116 -5.41 16.87 -8.85
N ASP A 117 -5.48 17.86 -7.98
CA ASP A 117 -5.59 19.26 -8.40
C ASP A 117 -4.26 19.70 -9.03
N PRO A 118 -4.25 20.19 -10.28
CA PRO A 118 -3.02 20.43 -11.02
C PRO A 118 -2.19 21.61 -10.47
N LEU A 119 -2.72 22.43 -9.56
CA LEU A 119 -2.08 23.67 -9.09
C LEU A 119 -1.91 23.75 -7.56
N SER A 120 -2.21 22.69 -6.82
CA SER A 120 -2.17 22.68 -5.35
C SER A 120 -0.75 22.77 -4.73
N GLY A 121 0.27 23.05 -5.54
CA GLY A 121 1.67 23.14 -5.13
C GLY A 121 2.39 24.38 -5.67
N GLY A 122 2.04 25.57 -5.18
CA GLY A 122 2.92 26.74 -5.23
C GLY A 122 2.34 27.96 -5.94
N ALA A 123 2.19 29.06 -5.19
CA ALA A 123 2.01 30.38 -5.79
C ALA A 123 3.15 30.69 -6.77
N PRO A 124 2.89 31.41 -7.87
CA PRO A 124 3.94 31.83 -8.78
C PRO A 124 5.00 32.61 -8.00
N ARG A 125 6.25 32.14 -8.04
CA ARG A 125 7.39 32.91 -7.52
C ARG A 125 7.60 34.06 -8.48
N THR A 126 7.07 35.24 -8.10
CA THR A 126 7.29 36.53 -8.74
C THR A 126 8.75 36.95 -8.68
#